data_AF-A0A7C1JBY8-F1
#
_entry.id   AF-A0A7C1JBY8-F1
#
_cell.length_a   1.000
_cell.length_b   1.000
_cell.length_c   1.000
_cell.angle_alpha   90.00
_cell.angle_beta   90.00
_cell.angle_gamma   90.00
#
_symmetry.space_group_name_H-M   'P 1'
#
loop_
_entity.id
_entity.type
_entity.pdbx_description
1 polymer ?
#
loop_
_entity_poly.entity_id
_entity_poly.type
_entity_poly.pdbx_seq_one_letter_code
_entity_poly.pdbx_strand_id
1 'polypeptide(L)'
;MKNGHMTLETGVSSAGNGAAMRAAPIGLWYAADPEGLRRATIEASLQTHADPRGISAAVAVAALAGHLASNNVGSPEEAREALELAAASAEEAEATLCREYHLPYEGAEPRPPRFSASLRLLLPLWGASLWEVLHVIVVQANRQQPDYPISSASDSFACASVTTAIFLALASSCFEEAVIEAVNLGGDADTVGGITGALAGARWGASAIPQRWLEGLANRDGVIAQADALVGGTKRGGEAIDLLALEAQLSLALVRMREGW
;
A
#
# COMPACT_ATOMS: atom_id res chain seq x y z
N MET A 1 -7.22 21.19 -2.80
CA MET A 1 -8.63 21.59 -3.00
C MET A 1 -9.18 20.84 -4.19
N LYS A 2 -10.28 20.12 -4.04
CA LYS A 2 -11.08 19.58 -5.15
C LYS A 2 -12.41 20.35 -5.12
N ASN A 3 -12.83 20.95 -6.23
CA ASN A 3 -14.08 21.74 -6.32
C ASN A 3 -14.21 22.91 -5.31
N GLY A 4 -13.11 23.55 -4.89
CA GLY A 4 -13.16 24.74 -4.03
C GLY A 4 -13.39 24.49 -2.54
N HIS A 5 -13.44 23.23 -2.10
CA HIS A 5 -13.60 22.84 -0.70
C HIS A 5 -12.27 22.39 -0.06
N MET A 6 -12.19 22.51 1.27
CA MET A 6 -11.05 22.01 2.04
C MET A 6 -10.91 20.50 1.84
N THR A 7 -9.68 20.00 1.86
CA THR A 7 -9.37 18.60 1.54
C THR A 7 -10.19 17.59 2.37
N LEU A 8 -10.42 17.91 3.65
CA LEU A 8 -11.25 17.14 4.59
C LEU A 8 -12.73 17.04 4.19
N GLU A 9 -13.26 17.97 3.39
CA GLU A 9 -14.68 18.02 2.98
C GLU A 9 -14.98 17.24 1.70
N THR A 10 -13.94 16.72 1.01
CA THR A 10 -14.07 16.12 -0.33
C THR A 10 -13.62 14.66 -0.43
N GLY A 11 -13.09 14.10 0.66
CA GLY A 11 -12.73 12.68 0.72
C GLY A 11 -13.99 11.82 0.76
N VAL A 12 -13.99 10.70 0.03
CA VAL A 12 -15.07 9.71 0.18
C VAL A 12 -14.97 9.14 1.60
N SER A 13 -16.07 9.12 2.33
CA SER A 13 -16.21 8.49 3.65
C SER A 13 -16.33 6.96 3.52
N SER A 14 -15.50 6.35 2.67
CA SER A 14 -15.36 4.92 2.54
C SER A 14 -13.90 4.54 2.75
N ALA A 15 -13.66 3.51 3.55
CA ALA A 15 -12.34 2.92 3.78
C ALA A 15 -11.86 2.12 2.55
N GLY A 16 -11.84 2.76 1.39
CA GLY A 16 -11.26 2.18 0.18
C GLY A 16 -9.74 2.02 0.29
N ASN A 17 -9.20 1.09 -0.47
CA ASN A 17 -7.76 0.82 -0.58
C ASN A 17 -6.99 1.82 -1.48
N GLY A 18 -7.69 2.80 -2.09
CA GLY A 18 -7.11 3.68 -3.09
C GLY A 18 -5.95 4.54 -2.59
N ALA A 19 -5.92 4.88 -1.30
CA ALA A 19 -4.75 5.55 -0.69
C ALA A 19 -3.52 4.62 -0.64
N ALA A 20 -3.74 3.36 -0.29
CA ALA A 20 -2.67 2.38 -0.12
C ALA A 20 -2.03 1.94 -1.45
N MET A 21 -2.81 1.86 -2.53
CA MET A 21 -2.33 1.42 -3.85
C MET A 21 -1.20 2.28 -4.45
N ARG A 22 -0.96 3.46 -3.89
CA ARG A 22 0.04 4.43 -4.34
C ARG A 22 1.02 4.89 -3.24
N ALA A 23 1.03 4.20 -2.09
CA ALA A 23 1.80 4.63 -0.93
C ALA A 23 3.27 4.14 -0.93
N ALA A 24 3.56 3.03 -1.61
CA ALA A 24 4.89 2.41 -1.59
C ALA A 24 6.05 3.37 -1.96
N PRO A 25 5.96 4.24 -2.98
CA PRO A 25 7.04 5.18 -3.31
C PRO A 25 7.40 6.15 -2.18
N ILE A 26 6.41 6.57 -1.36
CA ILE A 26 6.66 7.42 -0.18
C ILE A 26 7.53 6.67 0.82
N GLY A 27 7.23 5.39 1.03
CA GLY A 27 8.00 4.50 1.87
C GLY A 27 9.46 4.35 1.46
N LEU A 28 9.69 4.19 0.15
CA LEU A 28 11.04 4.11 -0.42
C LEU A 28 11.83 5.42 -0.25
N TRP A 29 11.16 6.57 -0.37
CA TRP A 29 11.80 7.88 -0.20
C TRP A 29 12.16 8.18 1.25
N TYR A 30 11.25 7.90 2.18
CA TYR A 30 11.40 8.20 3.61
C TYR A 30 11.85 6.98 4.43
N ALA A 31 12.51 5.99 3.82
CA ALA A 31 12.87 4.73 4.49
C ALA A 31 13.70 4.92 5.79
N ALA A 32 14.47 6.00 5.88
CA ALA A 32 15.27 6.36 7.05
C ALA A 32 14.58 7.37 8.01
N ASP A 33 13.36 7.81 7.71
CA ASP A 33 12.60 8.79 8.49
C ASP A 33 11.15 8.32 8.70
N PRO A 34 10.90 7.44 9.70
CA PRO A 34 9.56 6.91 9.96
C PRO A 34 8.50 7.98 10.27
N GLU A 35 8.92 9.10 10.87
CA GLU A 35 8.03 10.22 11.20
C GLU A 35 7.62 10.97 9.93
N GLY A 36 8.61 11.35 9.11
CA GLY A 36 8.38 11.98 7.81
C GLY A 36 7.55 11.10 6.88
N LEU A 37 7.82 9.79 6.84
CA LEU A 37 7.04 8.79 6.10
C LEU A 37 5.57 8.84 6.51
N ARG A 38 5.30 8.76 7.82
CA ARG A 38 3.92 8.73 8.35
C ARG A 38 3.18 10.01 8.00
N ARG A 39 3.78 11.17 8.26
CA ARG A 39 3.18 12.48 7.97
C ARG A 39 2.92 12.65 6.47
N ALA A 40 3.92 12.40 5.62
CA ALA A 40 3.80 12.54 4.17
C ALA A 40 2.71 11.61 3.60
N THR A 41 2.63 10.37 4.10
CA THR A 41 1.61 9.41 3.68
C THR A 41 0.20 9.83 4.12
N ILE A 42 0.05 10.33 5.36
CA ILE A 42 -1.24 10.86 5.85
C ILE A 42 -1.68 12.03 4.98
N GLU A 43 -0.83 13.04 4.79
CA GLU A 43 -1.13 14.25 4.03
C GLU A 43 -1.50 13.93 2.56
N ALA A 44 -0.75 13.02 1.92
CA ALA A 44 -1.05 12.56 0.56
C ALA A 44 -2.38 11.79 0.48
N SER A 45 -2.74 11.04 1.53
CA SER A 45 -3.97 10.25 1.58
C SER A 45 -5.21 11.13 1.78
N LEU A 46 -5.10 12.14 2.65
CA LEU A 46 -6.18 13.08 3.00
C LEU A 46 -6.75 13.83 1.78
N GLN A 47 -5.99 13.90 0.67
CA GLN A 47 -6.46 14.47 -0.60
C GLN A 47 -7.69 13.76 -1.20
N THR A 48 -7.95 12.52 -0.82
CA THR A 48 -8.95 11.67 -1.49
C THR A 48 -9.71 10.76 -0.53
N HIS A 49 -9.16 10.47 0.65
CA HIS A 49 -9.74 9.57 1.65
C HIS A 49 -9.89 10.31 2.97
N ALA A 50 -11.05 10.16 3.61
CA ALA A 50 -11.32 10.72 4.93
C ALA A 50 -11.45 9.63 6.01
N ASP A 51 -11.53 8.35 5.63
CA ASP A 51 -11.63 7.25 6.59
C ASP A 51 -10.25 6.85 7.14
N PRO A 52 -10.04 6.89 8.48
CA PRO A 52 -8.77 6.56 9.10
C PRO A 52 -8.23 5.16 8.77
N ARG A 53 -9.08 4.18 8.47
CA ARG A 53 -8.67 2.81 8.10
C ARG A 53 -7.95 2.78 6.75
N GLY A 54 -8.46 3.54 5.78
CA GLY A 54 -7.83 3.64 4.46
C GLY A 54 -6.47 4.36 4.54
N ILE A 55 -6.38 5.40 5.37
CA ILE A 55 -5.15 6.17 5.55
C ILE A 55 -4.09 5.37 6.33
N SER A 56 -4.48 4.72 7.43
CA SER A 56 -3.57 3.87 8.21
C SER A 56 -3.09 2.65 7.41
N ALA A 57 -3.92 2.11 6.51
CA ALA A 57 -3.50 1.09 5.56
C ALA A 57 -2.43 1.61 4.58
N ALA A 58 -2.54 2.86 4.11
CA ALA A 58 -1.52 3.47 3.27
C ALA A 58 -0.19 3.64 4.01
N VAL A 59 -0.22 4.06 5.28
CA VAL A 59 0.99 4.16 6.11
C VAL A 59 1.64 2.79 6.30
N ALA A 60 0.85 1.74 6.54
CA ALA A 60 1.39 0.39 6.68
C ALA A 60 2.12 -0.08 5.40
N VAL A 61 1.53 0.16 4.22
CA VAL A 61 2.14 -0.18 2.93
C VAL A 61 3.43 0.61 2.71
N ALA A 62 3.44 1.92 2.99
CA ALA A 62 4.63 2.75 2.87
C ALA A 62 5.74 2.28 3.82
N ALA A 63 5.42 2.08 5.10
CA ALA A 63 6.40 1.63 6.11
C ALA A 63 6.99 0.26 5.74
N LEU A 64 6.14 -0.68 5.31
CA LEU A 64 6.58 -2.00 4.90
C LEU A 64 7.44 -1.96 3.64
N ALA A 65 7.09 -1.16 2.63
CA ALA A 65 7.90 -0.99 1.42
C ALA A 65 9.30 -0.45 1.74
N GLY A 66 9.40 0.58 2.59
CA GLY A 66 10.69 1.13 3.03
C GLY A 66 11.52 0.12 3.83
N HIS A 67 10.87 -0.64 4.71
CA HIS A 67 11.52 -1.69 5.49
C HIS A 67 12.06 -2.81 4.60
N LEU A 68 11.25 -3.35 3.68
CA LEU A 68 11.63 -4.42 2.76
C LEU A 68 12.73 -4.00 1.79
N ALA A 69 12.73 -2.74 1.34
CA ALA A 69 13.80 -2.23 0.48
C ALA A 69 15.14 -2.04 1.20
N SER A 70 15.11 -1.87 2.52
CA SER A 70 16.30 -1.60 3.33
C SER A 70 16.85 -2.83 4.05
N ASN A 71 16.07 -3.90 4.15
CA ASN A 71 16.39 -5.08 4.95
C ASN A 71 16.12 -6.35 4.14
N ASN A 72 16.99 -7.34 4.28
CA ASN A 72 16.79 -8.64 3.66
C ASN A 72 15.83 -9.48 4.52
N VAL A 73 14.58 -9.63 4.07
CA VAL A 73 13.55 -10.45 4.75
C VAL A 73 13.43 -11.80 4.05
N GLY A 74 14.16 -12.80 4.55
CA GLY A 74 14.27 -14.12 3.92
C GLY A 74 13.66 -15.26 4.73
N SER A 75 13.58 -15.11 6.05
CA SER A 75 13.04 -16.12 6.97
C SER A 75 11.58 -15.87 7.34
N PRO A 76 10.82 -16.92 7.75
CA PRO A 76 9.48 -16.76 8.30
C PRO A 76 9.42 -15.83 9.53
N GLU A 77 10.45 -15.85 10.37
CA GLU A 77 10.55 -15.00 11.56
C GLU A 77 10.68 -13.51 11.18
N GLU A 78 11.60 -13.18 10.26
CA GLU A 78 11.77 -11.82 9.74
C GLU A 78 10.50 -11.32 9.05
N ALA A 79 9.78 -12.21 8.35
CA ALA A 79 8.53 -11.85 7.69
C ALA A 79 7.41 -11.55 8.72
N ARG A 80 7.38 -12.26 9.86
CA ARG A 80 6.48 -11.94 10.98
C ARG A 80 6.84 -10.63 11.66
N GLU A 81 8.13 -10.34 11.81
CA GLU A 81 8.61 -9.06 12.34
C GLU A 81 8.23 -7.90 11.42
N ALA A 82 8.37 -8.08 10.10
CA ALA A 82 7.95 -7.09 9.10
C ALA A 82 6.43 -6.86 9.14
N LEU A 83 5.63 -7.91 9.35
CA LEU A 83 4.18 -7.79 9.55
C LEU A 83 3.84 -6.98 10.82
N GLU A 84 4.51 -7.24 11.95
CA GLU A 84 4.29 -6.44 13.17
C GLU A 84 4.73 -4.98 12.97
N LEU A 85 5.83 -4.72 12.25
CA LEU A 85 6.23 -3.36 11.90
C LEU A 85 5.15 -2.63 11.10
N ALA A 86 4.54 -3.30 10.11
CA ALA A 86 3.44 -2.72 9.34
C ALA A 86 2.23 -2.43 10.24
N ALA A 87 1.90 -3.32 11.17
CA ALA A 87 0.81 -3.16 12.12
C ALA A 87 1.06 -2.02 13.13
N ALA A 88 2.27 -1.90 13.66
CA ALA A 88 2.67 -0.83 14.57
C ALA A 88 2.69 0.53 13.86
N SER A 89 3.15 0.57 12.60
CA SER A 89 3.13 1.79 11.78
C SER A 89 1.70 2.24 11.47
N ALA A 90 0.80 1.29 11.19
CA ALA A 90 -0.63 1.58 11.09
C ALA A 90 -1.14 2.20 12.39
N GLU A 91 -0.94 1.53 13.53
CA GLU A 91 -1.42 1.98 14.85
C GLU A 91 -0.97 3.40 15.21
N GLU A 92 0.29 3.74 14.96
CA GLU A 92 0.77 5.11 15.19
C GLU A 92 0.10 6.12 14.25
N ALA A 93 -0.22 5.73 13.01
CA ALA A 93 -1.02 6.56 12.12
C ALA A 93 -2.45 6.75 12.64
N GLU A 94 -3.07 5.70 13.17
CA GLU A 94 -4.40 5.78 13.81
C GLU A 94 -4.39 6.78 14.97
N ALA A 95 -3.34 6.74 15.81
CA ALA A 95 -3.15 7.67 16.91
C ALA A 95 -2.89 9.11 16.44
N THR A 96 -2.07 9.28 15.40
CA THR A 96 -1.75 10.58 14.79
C THR A 96 -2.98 11.24 14.18
N LEU A 97 -3.78 10.48 13.43
CA LEU A 97 -5.03 10.96 12.81
C LEU A 97 -6.02 11.46 13.87
N CYS A 98 -6.12 10.77 15.00
CA CYS A 98 -6.95 11.18 16.12
C CYS A 98 -6.43 12.45 16.80
N ARG A 99 -5.13 12.50 17.15
CA ARG A 99 -4.53 13.59 17.94
C ARG A 99 -4.33 14.89 17.15
N GLU A 100 -3.92 14.80 15.89
CA GLU A 100 -3.46 15.97 15.11
C GLU A 100 -4.46 16.37 14.02
N TYR A 101 -5.09 15.38 13.38
CA TYR A 101 -6.01 15.62 12.26
C TYR A 101 -7.48 15.64 12.68
N HIS A 102 -7.77 15.35 13.95
CA HIS A 102 -9.12 15.35 14.52
C HIS A 102 -10.08 14.43 13.74
N LEU A 103 -9.56 13.32 13.21
CA LEU A 103 -10.31 12.29 12.51
C LEU A 103 -10.43 11.06 13.45
N PRO A 104 -11.42 11.04 14.35
CA PRO A 104 -11.65 9.89 15.21
C PRO A 104 -12.19 8.71 14.40
N TYR A 105 -11.99 7.50 14.91
CA TYR A 105 -12.67 6.33 14.39
C TYR A 105 -14.12 6.34 14.84
N GLU A 106 -15.07 6.37 13.90
CA GLU A 106 -16.48 6.13 14.21
C GLU A 106 -16.71 4.63 14.47
N GLY A 107 -17.21 4.28 15.66
CA GLY A 107 -17.50 2.89 16.05
C GLY A 107 -17.84 2.75 17.54
N ALA A 108 -18.51 1.65 17.91
CA ALA A 108 -18.84 1.39 19.31
C ALA A 108 -17.60 1.02 20.13
N GLU A 109 -17.35 1.76 21.22
CA GLU A 109 -16.46 1.32 22.31
C GLU A 109 -16.84 -0.10 22.78
N PRO A 110 -15.87 -0.94 23.22
CA PRO A 110 -14.49 -0.62 23.58
C PRO A 110 -13.46 -0.81 22.45
N ARG A 111 -13.87 -1.08 21.21
CA ARG A 111 -12.95 -1.40 20.11
C ARG A 111 -13.40 -0.74 18.81
N PRO A 112 -13.00 0.53 18.55
CA PRO A 112 -13.19 1.12 17.23
C PRO A 112 -12.55 0.26 16.13
N PRO A 113 -13.12 0.23 14.91
CA PRO A 113 -12.63 -0.61 13.82
C PRO A 113 -11.27 -0.11 13.32
N ARG A 114 -10.19 -0.81 13.67
CA ARG A 114 -8.80 -0.43 13.37
C ARG A 114 -8.20 -1.30 12.27
N PHE A 115 -7.44 -0.69 11.37
CA PHE A 115 -6.68 -1.42 10.36
C PHE A 115 -5.49 -2.15 11.00
N SER A 116 -4.83 -1.53 11.99
CA SER A 116 -3.74 -2.16 12.75
C SER A 116 -4.18 -3.51 13.35
N ALA A 117 -5.42 -3.59 13.85
CA ALA A 117 -5.99 -4.81 14.39
C ALA A 117 -6.19 -5.89 13.31
N SER A 118 -6.55 -5.51 12.07
CA SER A 118 -6.65 -6.46 10.96
C SER A 118 -5.30 -7.12 10.64
N LEU A 119 -4.21 -6.35 10.64
CA LEU A 119 -2.87 -6.90 10.39
C LEU A 119 -2.43 -7.85 11.51
N ARG A 120 -2.67 -7.50 12.78
CA ARG A 120 -2.25 -8.35 13.91
C ARG A 120 -2.98 -9.69 14.00
N LEU A 121 -4.15 -9.83 13.35
CA LEU A 121 -4.82 -11.13 13.22
C LEU A 121 -4.01 -12.13 12.39
N LEU A 122 -3.11 -11.66 11.52
CA LEU A 122 -2.29 -12.53 10.69
C LEU A 122 -1.11 -13.16 11.45
N LEU A 123 -0.65 -12.54 12.53
CA LEU A 123 0.48 -13.04 13.33
C LEU A 123 0.30 -14.47 13.84
N PRO A 124 -0.83 -14.86 14.47
CA PRO A 124 -1.05 -16.24 14.88
C PRO A 124 -1.35 -17.19 13.71
N LEU A 125 -1.58 -16.67 12.50
CA LEU A 125 -1.92 -17.46 11.31
C LEU A 125 -0.71 -17.80 10.44
N TRP A 126 0.51 -17.45 10.88
CA TRP A 126 1.71 -17.80 10.13
C TRP A 126 1.87 -19.32 10.01
N GLY A 127 1.85 -19.84 8.79
CA GLY A 127 1.85 -21.28 8.50
C GLY A 127 0.47 -21.92 8.36
N ALA A 128 -0.62 -21.16 8.56
CA ALA A 128 -1.95 -21.59 8.15
C ALA A 128 -2.07 -21.66 6.63
N SER A 129 -3.07 -22.38 6.13
CA SER A 129 -3.36 -22.40 4.70
C SER A 129 -3.86 -21.04 4.22
N LEU A 130 -3.60 -20.72 2.95
CA LEU A 130 -4.08 -19.46 2.35
C LEU A 130 -5.60 -19.30 2.52
N TRP A 131 -6.37 -20.38 2.35
CA TRP A 131 -7.83 -20.35 2.53
C TRP A 131 -8.25 -19.92 3.94
N GLU A 132 -7.60 -20.46 4.99
CA GLU A 132 -7.89 -20.08 6.37
C GLU A 132 -7.59 -18.59 6.62
N VAL A 133 -6.46 -18.11 6.09
CA VAL A 133 -6.08 -16.70 6.21
C VAL A 133 -7.10 -15.79 5.54
N LEU A 134 -7.45 -16.07 4.28
CA LEU A 134 -8.43 -15.28 3.53
C LEU A 134 -9.81 -15.29 4.23
N HIS A 135 -10.22 -16.44 4.77
CA HIS A 135 -11.46 -16.53 5.54
C HIS A 135 -11.45 -15.62 6.78
N VAL A 136 -10.36 -15.63 7.57
CA VAL A 136 -10.22 -14.75 8.74
C VAL A 136 -10.25 -13.28 8.34
N ILE A 137 -9.58 -12.92 7.24
CA ILE A 137 -9.59 -11.55 6.70
C ILE A 137 -11.03 -11.12 6.39
N VAL A 138 -11.81 -11.92 5.67
CA VAL A 138 -13.21 -11.61 5.33
C VAL A 138 -14.07 -11.45 6.58
N VAL A 139 -13.95 -12.37 7.55
CA VAL A 139 -14.71 -12.30 8.80
C VAL A 139 -14.37 -11.02 9.58
N GLN A 140 -13.09 -10.68 9.70
CA GLN A 140 -12.68 -9.46 10.39
C GLN A 140 -13.14 -8.21 9.63
N ALA A 141 -13.03 -8.20 8.30
CA ALA A 141 -13.44 -7.08 7.48
C ALA A 141 -14.94 -6.78 7.65
N ASN A 142 -15.78 -7.82 7.63
CA ASN A 142 -17.23 -7.67 7.88
C ASN A 142 -17.56 -7.13 9.27
N ARG A 143 -16.76 -7.40 10.31
CA ARG A 143 -16.94 -6.80 11.64
C ARG A 143 -16.72 -5.29 11.66
N GLN A 144 -15.96 -4.77 10.69
CA GLN A 144 -15.63 -3.36 10.58
C GLN A 144 -16.52 -2.61 9.57
N GLN A 145 -17.24 -3.33 8.70
CA GLN A 145 -18.10 -2.74 7.67
C GLN A 145 -19.43 -3.51 7.57
N PRO A 146 -20.35 -3.33 8.54
CA PRO A 146 -21.60 -4.09 8.58
C PRO A 146 -22.58 -3.72 7.46
N ASP A 147 -22.53 -2.47 6.97
CA ASP A 147 -23.50 -1.95 5.99
C ASP A 147 -23.22 -2.38 4.54
N TYR A 148 -21.99 -2.81 4.26
CA TYR A 148 -21.58 -3.30 2.94
C TYR A 148 -20.76 -4.58 3.11
N PRO A 149 -21.42 -5.75 3.07
CA PRO A 149 -20.79 -7.03 3.33
C PRO A 149 -19.61 -7.30 2.38
N ILE A 150 -18.50 -7.72 2.97
CA ILE A 150 -17.30 -8.13 2.25
C ILE A 150 -17.47 -9.60 1.88
N SER A 151 -17.44 -9.88 0.59
CA SER A 151 -17.64 -11.24 0.04
C SER A 151 -16.31 -11.91 -0.30
N SER A 152 -15.27 -11.12 -0.58
CA SER A 152 -13.92 -11.60 -0.87
C SER A 152 -12.87 -10.84 -0.06
N ALA A 153 -11.77 -11.53 0.27
CA ALA A 153 -10.58 -10.91 0.88
C ALA A 153 -9.85 -9.95 -0.08
N SER A 154 -10.24 -9.94 -1.36
CA SER A 154 -9.77 -9.02 -2.39
C SER A 154 -10.78 -7.93 -2.75
N ASP A 155 -11.86 -7.74 -1.98
CA ASP A 155 -12.76 -6.59 -2.19
C ASP A 155 -12.06 -5.26 -1.82
N SER A 156 -12.51 -4.16 -2.41
CA SER A 156 -11.87 -2.83 -2.37
C SER A 156 -11.78 -2.15 -0.99
N PHE A 157 -12.35 -2.77 0.04
CA PHE A 157 -12.23 -2.32 1.43
C PHE A 157 -10.82 -2.59 1.94
N ALA A 158 -10.15 -1.55 2.47
CA ALA A 158 -8.74 -1.60 2.85
C ALA A 158 -8.41 -2.71 3.84
N CYS A 159 -9.27 -2.93 4.86
CA CYS A 159 -9.07 -3.98 5.85
C CYS A 159 -9.17 -5.40 5.27
N ALA A 160 -9.73 -5.57 4.05
CA ALA A 160 -9.70 -6.81 3.29
C ALA A 160 -8.50 -6.84 2.33
N SER A 161 -8.54 -6.04 1.26
CA SER A 161 -7.58 -6.11 0.15
C SER A 161 -6.14 -5.76 0.54
N VAL A 162 -5.92 -4.73 1.38
CA VAL A 162 -4.54 -4.34 1.77
C VAL A 162 -3.95 -5.34 2.75
N THR A 163 -4.76 -5.87 3.68
CA THR A 163 -4.37 -6.97 4.58
C THR A 163 -3.93 -8.20 3.78
N THR A 164 -4.71 -8.59 2.77
CA THR A 164 -4.37 -9.67 1.84
C THR A 164 -3.08 -9.39 1.09
N ALA A 165 -2.93 -8.19 0.53
CA ALA A 165 -1.76 -7.84 -0.27
C ALA A 165 -0.45 -7.90 0.53
N ILE A 166 -0.48 -7.41 1.78
CA ILE A 166 0.63 -7.47 2.74
C ILE A 166 0.96 -8.93 3.09
N PHE A 167 -0.06 -9.74 3.38
CA PHE A 167 0.13 -11.16 3.70
C PHE A 167 0.84 -11.89 2.56
N LEU A 168 0.35 -11.76 1.33
CA LEU A 168 0.93 -12.43 0.16
C LEU A 168 2.38 -11.99 -0.08
N ALA A 169 2.68 -10.69 -0.01
CA ALA A 169 4.04 -10.20 -0.21
C ALA A 169 5.07 -10.77 0.79
N LEU A 170 4.62 -11.08 2.01
CA LEU A 170 5.48 -11.61 3.08
C LEU A 170 5.50 -13.14 3.13
N ALA A 171 4.38 -13.80 2.85
CA ALA A 171 4.22 -15.25 2.98
C ALA A 171 4.68 -16.03 1.75
N SER A 172 4.60 -15.46 0.54
CA SER A 172 5.03 -16.15 -0.68
C SER A 172 6.55 -16.33 -0.74
N SER A 173 6.99 -17.30 -1.54
CA SER A 173 8.41 -17.70 -1.64
C SER A 173 9.19 -16.91 -2.68
N CYS A 174 8.49 -16.33 -3.67
CA CYS A 174 9.10 -15.50 -4.71
C CYS A 174 8.14 -14.43 -5.24
N PHE A 175 8.70 -13.45 -5.96
CA PHE A 175 7.95 -12.36 -6.58
C PHE A 175 6.82 -12.87 -7.49
N GLU A 176 7.13 -13.85 -8.36
CA GLU A 176 6.18 -14.35 -9.35
C GLU A 176 4.97 -15.02 -8.69
N GLU A 177 5.21 -15.86 -7.68
CA GLU A 177 4.15 -16.50 -6.90
C GLU A 177 3.25 -15.47 -6.21
N ALA A 178 3.85 -14.50 -5.50
CA ALA A 178 3.09 -13.48 -4.77
C ALA A 178 2.10 -12.71 -5.67
N VAL A 179 2.57 -12.28 -6.86
CA VAL A 179 1.76 -11.51 -7.80
C VAL A 179 0.71 -12.39 -8.50
N ILE A 180 1.05 -13.63 -8.88
CA ILE A 180 0.08 -14.56 -9.47
C ILE A 180 -1.04 -14.88 -8.47
N GLU A 181 -0.67 -15.18 -7.22
CA GLU A 181 -1.64 -15.44 -6.15
C GLU A 181 -2.58 -14.24 -5.98
N ALA A 182 -2.02 -13.03 -5.84
CA ALA A 182 -2.79 -11.80 -5.67
C ALA A 182 -3.82 -11.57 -6.79
N VAL A 183 -3.39 -11.70 -8.05
CA VAL A 183 -4.27 -11.46 -9.22
C VAL A 183 -5.33 -12.56 -9.36
N ASN A 184 -4.99 -13.81 -9.04
CA ASN A 184 -5.91 -14.94 -9.15
C ASN A 184 -7.02 -14.94 -8.09
N LEU A 185 -6.92 -14.14 -7.03
CA LEU A 185 -8.02 -13.94 -6.08
C LEU A 185 -9.23 -13.25 -6.72
N GLY A 186 -9.07 -12.58 -7.87
CA GLY A 186 -10.13 -11.80 -8.49
C GLY A 186 -10.57 -10.62 -7.64
N GLY A 187 -11.78 -10.10 -7.84
CA GLY A 187 -12.25 -8.90 -7.14
C GLY A 187 -11.49 -7.65 -7.59
N ASP A 188 -10.91 -6.92 -6.64
CA ASP A 188 -10.05 -5.75 -6.89
C ASP A 188 -8.60 -6.18 -7.21
N ALA A 189 -8.48 -7.02 -8.25
CA ALA A 189 -7.26 -7.76 -8.56
C ALA A 189 -6.10 -6.86 -8.99
N ASP A 190 -6.37 -5.75 -9.68
CA ASP A 190 -5.37 -4.77 -10.08
C ASP A 190 -4.80 -4.03 -8.87
N THR A 191 -5.63 -3.66 -7.89
CA THR A 191 -5.15 -3.02 -6.67
C THR A 191 -4.36 -3.99 -5.78
N VAL A 192 -4.90 -5.18 -5.52
CA VAL A 192 -4.21 -6.19 -4.70
C VAL A 192 -2.89 -6.59 -5.38
N GLY A 193 -2.92 -6.87 -6.68
CA GLY A 193 -1.73 -7.18 -7.48
C GLY A 193 -0.70 -6.04 -7.48
N GLY A 194 -1.15 -4.79 -7.59
CA GLY A 194 -0.27 -3.61 -7.55
C GLY A 194 0.44 -3.42 -6.20
N ILE A 195 -0.30 -3.53 -5.09
CA ILE A 195 0.28 -3.43 -3.74
C ILE A 195 1.23 -4.60 -3.47
N THR A 196 0.79 -5.83 -3.75
CA THR A 196 1.62 -7.03 -3.58
C THR A 196 2.88 -6.94 -4.43
N GLY A 197 2.77 -6.52 -5.69
CA GLY A 197 3.92 -6.35 -6.60
C GLY A 197 4.90 -5.27 -6.13
N ALA A 198 4.42 -4.15 -5.59
CA ALA A 198 5.29 -3.11 -5.04
C ALA A 198 6.07 -3.62 -3.81
N LEU A 199 5.42 -4.32 -2.89
CA LEU A 199 6.05 -4.88 -1.69
C LEU A 199 6.99 -6.04 -2.03
N ALA A 200 6.56 -6.95 -2.92
CA ALA A 200 7.39 -8.04 -3.42
C ALA A 200 8.63 -7.51 -4.16
N GLY A 201 8.47 -6.46 -4.97
CA GLY A 201 9.57 -5.79 -5.67
C GLY A 201 10.56 -5.14 -4.69
N ALA A 202 10.08 -4.53 -3.61
CA ALA A 202 10.93 -4.02 -2.54
C ALA A 202 11.72 -5.14 -1.85
N ARG A 203 11.09 -6.31 -1.65
CA ARG A 203 11.69 -7.48 -0.97
C ARG A 203 12.74 -8.22 -1.81
N TRP A 204 12.41 -8.54 -3.06
CA TRP A 204 13.24 -9.39 -3.92
C TRP A 204 14.04 -8.62 -4.99
N GLY A 205 13.75 -7.33 -5.17
CA GLY A 205 14.40 -6.48 -6.15
C GLY A 205 13.89 -6.67 -7.58
N ALA A 206 14.25 -5.71 -8.45
CA ALA A 206 13.79 -5.67 -9.84
C ALA A 206 14.22 -6.88 -10.68
N SER A 207 15.34 -7.53 -10.35
CA SER A 207 15.82 -8.73 -11.05
C SER A 207 14.96 -9.96 -10.82
N ALA A 208 14.10 -9.96 -9.79
CA ALA A 208 13.16 -11.06 -9.53
C ALA A 208 11.91 -11.01 -10.43
N ILE A 209 11.68 -9.89 -11.14
CA ILE A 209 10.54 -9.74 -12.03
C ILE A 209 10.80 -10.56 -13.30
N PRO A 210 9.88 -11.48 -13.69
CA PRO A 210 10.07 -12.26 -14.90
C PRO A 210 10.20 -11.40 -16.15
N GLN A 211 11.24 -11.64 -16.94
CA GLN A 211 11.51 -10.86 -18.16
C GLN A 211 10.32 -10.84 -19.13
N ARG A 212 9.61 -11.96 -19.25
CA ARG A 212 8.39 -12.09 -20.07
C ARG A 212 7.24 -11.17 -19.64
N TRP A 213 7.21 -10.73 -18.38
CA TRP A 213 6.24 -9.73 -17.90
C TRP A 213 6.71 -8.31 -18.24
N LEU A 214 8.02 -8.05 -18.12
CA LEU A 214 8.61 -6.76 -18.47
C LEU A 214 8.50 -6.45 -19.96
N GLU A 215 8.55 -7.45 -20.84
CA GLU A 215 8.38 -7.27 -22.29
C GLU A 215 6.98 -6.75 -22.67
N GLY A 216 5.96 -7.12 -21.90
CA GLY A 216 4.57 -6.66 -22.09
C GLY A 216 4.17 -5.45 -21.25
N LEU A 217 5.07 -4.92 -20.41
CA LEU A 217 4.74 -3.87 -19.46
C LEU A 217 4.57 -2.51 -20.16
N ALA A 218 3.34 -2.00 -20.14
CA ALA A 218 3.03 -0.67 -20.65
C ALA A 218 3.83 0.39 -19.88
N ASN A 219 4.43 1.34 -20.62
CA ASN A 219 5.25 2.41 -20.06
C ASN A 219 6.44 1.94 -19.18
N ARG A 220 7.01 0.76 -19.48
CA ARG A 220 8.18 0.22 -18.76
C ARG A 220 9.28 1.26 -18.56
N ASP A 221 9.70 1.94 -19.62
CA ASP A 221 10.81 2.89 -19.56
C ASP A 221 10.50 4.10 -18.67
N GLY A 222 9.25 4.58 -18.69
CA GLY A 222 8.81 5.66 -17.80
C GLY A 222 8.79 5.23 -16.32
N VAL A 223 8.33 4.02 -16.03
CA VAL A 223 8.34 3.46 -14.66
C VAL A 223 9.78 3.30 -14.16
N ILE A 224 10.70 2.80 -14.99
CA ILE A 224 12.12 2.68 -14.64
C ILE A 224 12.73 4.06 -14.39
N ALA A 225 12.48 5.04 -15.26
CA ALA A 225 12.98 6.40 -15.08
C ALA A 225 12.49 7.06 -13.78
N GLN A 226 11.22 6.82 -13.41
CA GLN A 226 10.67 7.28 -12.13
C GLN A 226 11.33 6.58 -10.93
N ALA A 227 11.55 5.27 -11.01
CA ALA A 227 12.26 4.52 -9.97
C ALA A 227 13.71 5.01 -9.79
N ASP A 228 14.42 5.25 -10.89
CA ASP A 228 15.78 5.80 -10.89
C ASP A 228 15.82 7.20 -10.28
N ALA A 229 14.83 8.06 -10.59
CA ALA A 229 14.72 9.38 -9.97
C ALA A 229 14.47 9.31 -8.45
N LEU A 230 13.63 8.36 -8.02
CA LEU A 230 13.33 8.12 -6.61
C LEU A 230 14.58 7.68 -5.83
N VAL A 231 15.37 6.75 -6.39
CA VAL A 231 16.66 6.30 -5.82
C VAL A 231 17.76 7.37 -5.93
N GLY A 232 17.75 8.17 -7.00
CA GLY A 232 18.69 9.26 -7.19
C GLY A 232 18.50 10.40 -6.19
N GLY A 233 17.26 10.67 -5.79
CA GLY A 233 16.93 11.70 -4.80
C GLY A 233 17.19 11.29 -3.35
N THR A 234 17.20 9.99 -3.01
CA THR A 234 17.57 9.53 -1.66
C THR A 234 19.07 9.69 -1.34
N LYS A 235 19.93 9.92 -2.35
CA LYS A 235 21.38 10.10 -2.19
C LYS A 235 21.90 11.53 -2.27
N ARG A 236 21.07 12.53 -2.58
CA ARG A 236 21.52 13.92 -2.69
C ARG A 236 20.70 14.84 -1.80
N GLY A 237 21.35 15.40 -0.79
CA GLY A 237 20.96 16.71 -0.24
C GLY A 237 21.20 17.82 -1.27
N GLY A 238 20.68 17.69 -2.49
CA GLY A 238 20.90 18.58 -3.62
C GLY A 238 19.68 18.59 -4.54
N GLU A 239 19.20 19.81 -4.82
CA GLU A 239 18.09 20.24 -5.67
C GLU A 239 17.02 19.20 -6.03
N ALA A 240 15.82 19.41 -5.47
CA ALA A 240 14.61 18.66 -5.80
C ALA A 240 14.39 18.60 -7.31
N ILE A 241 14.30 17.39 -7.86
CA ILE A 241 13.83 17.16 -9.22
C ILE A 241 12.41 17.73 -9.32
N ASP A 242 12.16 18.59 -10.30
CA ASP A 242 10.82 19.10 -10.58
C ASP A 242 9.97 17.95 -11.16
N LEU A 243 9.28 17.25 -10.25
CA LEU A 243 8.44 16.11 -10.57
C LEU A 243 7.28 16.48 -11.51
N LEU A 244 6.81 17.73 -11.48
CA LEU A 244 5.76 18.21 -12.39
C LEU A 244 6.31 18.37 -13.82
N ALA A 245 7.52 18.90 -13.96
CA ALA A 245 8.18 18.98 -15.26
C ALA A 245 8.47 17.58 -15.83
N LEU A 246 8.89 16.63 -14.99
CA LEU A 246 9.12 15.24 -15.40
C LEU A 246 7.82 14.52 -15.80
N GLU A 247 6.75 14.68 -15.02
CA GLU A 247 5.43 14.12 -15.33
C GLU A 247 4.88 14.68 -16.64
N ALA A 248 5.02 15.98 -16.89
CA ALA A 248 4.62 16.61 -18.14
C ALA A 248 5.39 16.03 -19.34
N GLN A 249 6.70 15.80 -19.20
CA GLN A 249 7.52 15.21 -20.25
C GLN A 249 7.13 13.76 -20.56
N LEU A 250 6.90 12.94 -19.53
CA LEU A 250 6.51 11.54 -19.70
C LEU A 250 5.09 11.40 -20.26
N SER A 251 4.17 12.25 -19.82
CA SER A 251 2.79 12.29 -20.34
C SER A 251 2.75 12.68 -21.82
N LEU A 252 3.58 13.64 -22.24
CA LEU A 252 3.72 14.02 -23.65
C LEU A 252 4.33 12.91 -24.50
N ALA A 253 5.28 12.13 -23.96
CA ALA A 253 5.84 10.97 -24.64
C ALA A 253 4.78 9.88 -24.88
N LEU A 254 3.92 9.61 -23.88
CA LEU A 254 2.83 8.64 -23.98
C LEU A 254 1.75 9.05 -25.01
N VAL A 255 1.44 10.34 -25.10
CA VAL A 255 0.52 10.87 -26.13
C VAL A 255 1.11 10.67 -27.53
N ARG A 256 2.39 10.99 -27.72
CA ARG A 256 3.07 10.81 -29.02
C ARG A 256 3.17 9.35 -29.46
N MET A 257 3.26 8.40 -28.53
CA MET A 257 3.23 6.97 -28.84
C MET A 257 1.83 6.47 -29.24
N ARG A 258 0.76 7.14 -28.79
CA ARG A 258 -0.63 6.80 -29.17
C ARG A 258 -1.07 7.38 -30.52
N GLU A 259 -0.45 8.47 -30.96
CA GLU A 259 -0.76 9.12 -32.25
C GLU A 259 0.06 8.56 -33.44
N GLY A 260 0.84 7.50 -33.22
CA GLY A 260 1.69 6.86 -34.22
C GLY A 260 1.13 5.61 -34.90
N TRP A 261 -0.21 5.47 -34.99
CA TRP A 261 -0.90 4.43 -35.78
C TRP A 261 -1.85 5.06 -36.79
#